data_AF-A0A3P7YEH3-F1
#
_entry.id   AF-A0A3P7YEH3-F1
#
_cell.length_a   1.000
_cell.length_b   1.000
_cell.length_c   1.000
_cell.angle_alpha   90.00
_cell.angle_beta   90.00
_cell.angle_gamma   90.00
#
_symmetry.space_group_name_H-M   'P 1'
#
loop_
_entity.id
_entity.type
_entity.pdbx_description
1 polymer ?
#
loop_
_entity_poly.entity_id
_entity_poly.type
_entity_poly.pdbx_seq_one_letter_code
_entity_poly.pdbx_strand_id
1 'polypeptide(L)'
;MSQLNLDEDVPSIQGANFPILLQSNTDTNFSDITAFKSAFARSAEDARVYSHLNTLLEQGQEYAIMLYTWRSISRALPFIRSSDQPNRIKIYEKTKEILEPHCLKLKQFMFFQDAAIRRFVEEVKRLAHKDQKNFFVNQAYLVTLGKMIKMFALLDEMKNMKASMKNDYSNYKRCVHVNFLSIIRAAHIFLAKQKIIRDTLKESLIAIDGYEDLLIEIIHNSAQMYENKVYILPEEKHTHVIVIAFSLYLLDSGLGVCLNKIAKRLNIGKLDRILKECEVVNLFGDMSVEPFSYIRQTASFDPSKWPECNSAKVSGQGVILTHMEYTSLTSDLAWHTNTTSIRLNERSAKENQELYDLALRGLQYLSGWSVQVLDTFSWKLAHCASGFTNHECPKDAENYEKATRYNYNSEERFAMIEIISMIKSVQTQLLRLEACYSEAIGRSVYRELQAIVVGQLSAPLLKAQKKKERIMLARLILAIQATSNNNDSPTGSISTSSIFDSNKRRVGPSSSQLYLVRTMLELMVEQVSSTKQMIRKELDTATLSAIDTFLKHSFYWPYLLNFSGNVKVFINFIHL
;
A
#
# COMPACT_ATOMS: atom_id res chain seq x y z
N MET A 1 5.92 52.54 -5.61
CA MET A 1 5.54 51.13 -5.86
C MET A 1 6.36 50.50 -7.00
N SER A 2 7.65 50.82 -7.12
CA SER A 2 8.50 50.40 -8.25
C SER A 2 9.78 49.65 -7.81
N GLN A 3 9.70 48.94 -6.67
CA GLN A 3 10.78 48.06 -6.19
C GLN A 3 10.22 46.80 -5.52
N LEU A 4 9.29 46.11 -6.19
CA LEU A 4 9.02 44.70 -5.88
C LEU A 4 9.85 43.89 -6.87
N ASN A 5 10.96 43.34 -6.37
CA ASN A 5 11.80 42.44 -7.14
C ASN A 5 11.03 41.12 -7.34
N LEU A 6 10.54 40.87 -8.55
CA LEU A 6 9.81 39.66 -8.95
C LEU A 6 10.78 38.57 -9.42
N ASP A 7 11.90 38.39 -8.73
CA ASP A 7 12.78 37.24 -8.94
C ASP A 7 12.22 36.05 -8.15
N GLU A 8 11.14 35.44 -8.63
CA GLU A 8 10.65 34.13 -8.17
C GLU A 8 11.32 32.96 -8.91
N ASP A 9 12.54 33.14 -9.42
CA ASP A 9 13.37 32.06 -10.00
C ASP A 9 14.27 31.35 -8.96
N VAL A 10 14.01 31.55 -7.66
CA VAL A 10 14.72 30.82 -6.60
C VAL A 10 13.98 29.51 -6.31
N PRO A 11 14.65 28.34 -6.37
CA PRO A 11 14.06 27.08 -5.91
C PRO A 11 13.61 27.23 -4.46
N SER A 12 12.29 27.26 -4.23
CA SER A 12 11.74 27.35 -2.87
C SER A 12 11.94 26.02 -2.15
N ILE A 13 12.76 26.03 -1.09
CA ILE A 13 12.99 24.88 -0.21
C ILE A 13 11.86 24.76 0.84
N GLN A 14 11.09 25.83 1.05
CA GLN A 14 10.01 25.90 2.02
C GLN A 14 8.77 25.13 1.55
N GLY A 15 8.11 24.43 2.48
CA GLY A 15 6.86 23.72 2.22
C GLY A 15 5.70 24.69 1.94
N ALA A 16 4.70 24.22 1.19
CA ALA A 16 3.54 25.03 0.84
C ALA A 16 2.75 25.52 2.07
N ASN A 17 2.26 26.77 2.01
CA ASN A 17 1.32 27.31 3.00
C ASN A 17 0.01 26.53 2.97
N PHE A 18 -0.62 26.32 4.13
CA PHE A 18 -1.81 25.48 4.28
C PHE A 18 -3.13 26.28 4.16
N PRO A 19 -3.87 26.21 3.04
CA PRO A 19 -5.24 26.69 3.02
C PRO A 19 -6.14 25.71 3.80
N ILE A 20 -7.06 26.25 4.59
CA ILE A 20 -8.15 25.46 5.18
C ILE A 20 -9.20 25.26 4.10
N LEU A 21 -9.24 24.07 3.50
CA LEU A 21 -10.22 23.68 2.49
C LEU A 21 -11.10 22.56 3.06
N LEU A 22 -12.42 22.72 2.98
CA LEU A 22 -13.36 21.71 3.44
C LEU A 22 -13.48 20.61 2.37
N GLN A 23 -12.67 19.55 2.51
CA GLN A 23 -12.76 18.39 1.63
C GLN A 23 -13.73 17.36 2.23
N SER A 24 -14.73 16.94 1.44
CA SER A 24 -15.59 15.81 1.84
C SER A 24 -14.81 14.51 1.69
N ASN A 25 -14.59 13.80 2.80
CA ASN A 25 -14.01 12.46 2.75
C ASN A 25 -15.11 11.46 2.39
N THR A 26 -15.01 10.87 1.19
CA THR A 26 -15.95 9.84 0.70
C THR A 26 -15.49 8.42 1.02
N ASP A 27 -14.33 8.27 1.67
CA ASP A 27 -13.88 7.02 2.27
C ASP A 27 -14.45 6.87 3.68
N THR A 28 -15.39 5.95 3.81
CA THR A 28 -16.15 5.68 5.03
C THR A 28 -15.77 4.32 5.63
N ASN A 29 -14.72 3.68 5.11
CA ASN A 29 -14.34 2.30 5.40
C ASN A 29 -15.56 1.35 5.41
N PHE A 30 -16.41 1.47 4.39
CA PHE A 30 -17.60 0.65 4.16
C PHE A 30 -18.73 0.77 5.18
N SER A 31 -18.79 1.84 5.98
CA SER A 31 -19.88 2.04 6.93
C SER A 31 -21.26 2.20 6.28
N ASP A 32 -21.31 2.65 5.01
CA ASP A 32 -22.51 2.79 4.18
C ASP A 32 -22.92 1.51 3.43
N ILE A 33 -22.15 0.40 3.55
CA ILE A 33 -22.36 -0.80 2.71
C ILE A 33 -23.75 -1.42 2.88
N THR A 34 -24.40 -1.21 4.02
CA THR A 34 -25.74 -1.72 4.28
C THR A 34 -26.78 -1.17 3.31
N ALA A 35 -26.56 0.02 2.75
CA ALA A 35 -27.43 0.62 1.74
C ALA A 35 -27.43 -0.17 0.41
N PHE A 36 -26.39 -0.97 0.14
CA PHE A 36 -26.22 -1.70 -1.12
C PHE A 36 -26.50 -3.21 -1.01
N LYS A 37 -27.02 -3.68 0.14
CA LYS A 37 -27.30 -5.11 0.40
C LYS A 37 -28.21 -5.77 -0.63
N SER A 38 -29.18 -5.01 -1.17
CA SER A 38 -30.13 -5.50 -2.18
C SER A 38 -29.50 -5.66 -3.57
N ALA A 39 -28.43 -4.92 -3.87
CA ALA A 39 -27.78 -4.94 -5.18
C ALA A 39 -26.90 -6.18 -5.36
N PHE A 40 -26.10 -6.54 -4.35
CA PHE A 40 -25.22 -7.71 -4.42
C PHE A 40 -25.21 -8.44 -3.07
N ALA A 41 -26.02 -9.49 -2.92
CA ALA A 41 -26.36 -10.09 -1.61
C ALA A 41 -25.16 -10.56 -0.75
N ARG A 42 -24.01 -10.86 -1.36
CA ARG A 42 -22.77 -11.26 -0.64
C ARG A 42 -21.87 -10.08 -0.24
N SER A 43 -22.10 -8.91 -0.85
CA SER A 43 -21.18 -7.78 -0.79
C SER A 43 -21.01 -7.14 0.58
N ALA A 44 -22.09 -7.12 1.36
CA ALA A 44 -22.07 -6.48 2.67
C ALA A 44 -21.23 -7.23 3.69
N GLU A 45 -21.19 -8.56 3.61
CA GLU A 45 -20.36 -9.35 4.53
C GLU A 45 -18.89 -9.29 4.13
N ASP A 46 -18.59 -9.47 2.84
CA ASP A 46 -17.22 -9.35 2.33
C ASP A 46 -16.62 -7.96 2.61
N ALA A 47 -17.40 -6.89 2.44
CA ALA A 47 -16.99 -5.52 2.74
C ALA A 47 -16.79 -5.26 4.24
N ARG A 48 -17.58 -5.87 5.14
CA ARG A 48 -17.34 -5.78 6.59
C ARG A 48 -16.04 -6.46 6.98
N VAL A 49 -15.77 -7.63 6.40
CA VAL A 49 -14.51 -8.31 6.60
C VAL A 49 -13.36 -7.44 6.10
N TYR A 50 -13.48 -6.89 4.89
CA TYR A 50 -12.49 -5.99 4.30
C TYR A 50 -12.23 -4.76 5.19
N SER A 51 -13.30 -4.11 5.66
CA SER A 51 -13.25 -2.97 6.58
C SER A 51 -12.50 -3.31 7.87
N HIS A 52 -12.76 -4.48 8.43
CA HIS A 52 -12.07 -4.95 9.63
C HIS A 52 -10.58 -5.21 9.37
N LEU A 53 -10.21 -5.77 8.21
CA LEU A 53 -8.80 -5.93 7.82
C LEU A 53 -8.09 -4.57 7.71
N ASN A 54 -8.76 -3.54 7.15
CA ASN A 54 -8.21 -2.18 7.10
C ASN A 54 -7.96 -1.62 8.51
N THR A 55 -8.90 -1.80 9.44
CA THR A 55 -8.70 -1.38 10.84
C THR A 55 -7.52 -2.10 11.51
N LEU A 56 -7.31 -3.39 11.21
CA LEU A 56 -6.13 -4.11 11.71
C LEU A 56 -4.83 -3.56 11.12
N LEU A 57 -4.82 -3.17 9.84
CA LEU A 57 -3.65 -2.52 9.23
C LEU A 57 -3.31 -1.19 9.89
N GLU A 58 -4.32 -0.35 10.18
CA GLU A 58 -4.15 0.92 10.89
C GLU A 58 -3.58 0.69 12.30
N GLN A 59 -4.16 -0.24 13.06
CA GLN A 59 -3.64 -0.62 14.38
C GLN A 59 -2.22 -1.19 14.31
N GLY A 60 -1.93 -2.01 13.30
CA GLY A 60 -0.59 -2.54 13.06
C GLY A 60 0.43 -1.44 12.81
N GLN A 61 0.05 -0.39 12.08
CA GLN A 61 0.89 0.79 11.87
C GLN A 61 1.18 1.53 13.19
N GLU A 62 0.19 1.69 14.07
CA GLU A 62 0.40 2.28 15.40
C GLU A 62 1.41 1.48 16.23
N TYR A 63 1.32 0.15 16.20
CA TYR A 63 2.32 -0.70 16.85
C TYR A 63 3.69 -0.60 16.18
N ALA A 64 3.78 -0.53 14.84
CA ALA A 64 5.05 -0.30 14.16
C ALA A 64 5.71 1.01 14.60
N ILE A 65 4.94 2.11 14.70
CA ILE A 65 5.40 3.40 15.24
C ILE A 65 5.88 3.24 16.68
N MET A 66 5.12 2.56 17.54
CA MET A 66 5.50 2.30 18.93
C MET A 66 6.82 1.53 19.02
N LEU A 67 6.99 0.46 18.25
CA LEU A 67 8.21 -0.35 18.23
C LEU A 67 9.40 0.48 17.71
N TYR A 68 9.19 1.28 16.66
CA TYR A 68 10.23 2.12 16.04
C TYR A 68 10.76 3.18 16.98
N THR A 69 9.84 3.90 17.63
CA THR A 69 10.16 5.00 18.54
C THR A 69 10.60 4.53 19.92
N TRP A 70 10.55 3.23 20.20
CA TRP A 70 11.01 2.67 21.48
C TRP A 70 12.52 2.86 21.67
N ARG A 71 12.87 3.76 22.59
CA ARG A 71 14.23 3.93 23.13
C ARG A 71 14.33 3.24 24.49
N SER A 72 15.53 2.78 24.84
CA SER A 72 15.71 2.03 26.09
C SER A 72 15.52 2.94 27.29
N ILE A 73 14.51 2.62 28.10
CA ILE A 73 14.26 3.29 29.38
C ILE A 73 15.25 2.75 30.42
N SER A 74 15.51 1.43 30.40
CA SER A 74 16.39 0.79 31.38
C SER A 74 17.82 1.32 31.37
N ARG A 75 18.33 1.82 30.23
CA ARG A 75 19.63 2.50 30.16
C ARG A 75 19.68 3.82 30.94
N ALA A 76 18.55 4.50 31.14
CA ALA A 76 18.46 5.74 31.90
C ALA A 76 18.20 5.50 33.40
N LEU A 77 17.84 4.27 33.79
CA LEU A 77 17.54 3.94 35.18
C LEU A 77 18.82 3.68 35.98
N PRO A 78 18.84 4.04 37.28
CA PRO A 78 19.99 3.80 38.13
C PRO A 78 20.23 2.30 38.31
N PHE A 79 21.47 1.86 38.07
CA PHE A 79 21.86 0.47 38.23
C PHE A 79 22.03 0.09 39.70
N ILE A 80 21.50 -1.07 40.09
CA ILE A 80 21.67 -1.62 41.44
C ILE A 80 22.99 -2.41 41.47
N ARG A 81 23.96 -1.93 42.25
CA ARG A 81 25.32 -2.47 42.26
C ARG A 81 25.50 -3.68 43.18
N SER A 82 24.74 -3.74 44.27
CA SER A 82 24.81 -4.82 45.25
C SER A 82 23.47 -5.04 45.94
N SER A 83 23.31 -6.20 46.55
CA SER A 83 22.14 -6.56 47.36
C SER A 83 21.94 -5.61 48.53
N ASP A 84 23.03 -5.09 49.10
CA ASP A 84 23.03 -4.28 50.33
C ASP A 84 22.85 -2.77 50.06
N GLN A 85 22.58 -2.39 48.81
CA GLN A 85 22.40 -1.00 48.43
C GLN A 85 21.20 -0.36 49.17
N PRO A 86 21.38 0.74 49.95
CA PRO A 86 20.32 1.27 50.82
C PRO A 86 19.04 1.71 50.09
N ASN A 87 19.18 2.30 48.90
CA ASN A 87 18.06 2.78 48.11
C ASN A 87 17.50 1.73 47.12
N ARG A 88 17.89 0.45 47.24
CA ARG A 88 17.49 -0.63 46.31
C ARG A 88 15.97 -0.76 46.16
N ILE A 89 15.24 -0.75 47.27
CA ILE A 89 13.78 -0.90 47.27
C ILE A 89 13.13 0.29 46.56
N LYS A 90 13.54 1.51 46.90
CA LYS A 90 13.05 2.75 46.28
C LYS A 90 13.34 2.79 44.76
N ILE A 91 14.51 2.30 44.35
CA ILE A 91 14.85 2.16 42.92
C ILE A 91 13.90 1.17 42.22
N TYR A 92 13.63 0.01 42.82
CA TYR A 92 12.70 -0.96 42.25
C TYR A 92 11.26 -0.44 42.17
N GLU A 93 10.78 0.25 43.20
CA GLU A 93 9.45 0.86 43.20
C GLU A 93 9.30 1.88 42.06
N LYS A 94 10.28 2.78 41.91
CA LYS A 94 10.27 3.77 40.83
C LYS A 94 10.49 3.16 39.46
N THR A 95 11.34 2.14 39.36
CA THR A 95 11.53 1.38 38.11
C THR A 95 10.23 0.71 37.68
N LYS A 96 9.49 0.12 38.63
CA LYS A 96 8.17 -0.47 38.37
C LYS A 96 7.20 0.60 37.87
N GLU A 97 7.04 1.69 38.61
CA GLU A 97 6.14 2.81 38.26
C GLU A 97 6.40 3.35 36.85
N ILE A 98 7.67 3.53 36.48
CA ILE A 98 8.07 4.03 35.16
C ILE A 98 7.80 2.99 34.07
N LEU A 99 8.17 1.72 34.28
CA LEU A 99 8.12 0.70 33.22
C LEU A 99 6.76 0.03 33.06
N GLU A 100 5.87 0.07 34.07
CA GLU A 100 4.55 -0.54 34.05
C GLU A 100 3.67 -0.13 32.84
N PRO A 101 3.47 1.18 32.52
CA PRO A 101 2.68 1.58 31.36
C PRO A 101 3.29 1.10 30.04
N HIS A 102 4.61 1.02 29.94
CA HIS A 102 5.30 0.51 28.76
C HIS A 102 5.14 -1.02 28.64
N CYS A 103 5.21 -1.75 29.74
CA CYS A 103 4.97 -3.19 29.74
C CYS A 103 3.52 -3.53 29.37
N LEU A 104 2.56 -2.68 29.74
CA LEU A 104 1.17 -2.82 29.28
C LEU A 104 1.06 -2.69 27.76
N LYS A 105 1.76 -1.72 27.15
CA LYS A 105 1.81 -1.58 25.68
C LYS A 105 2.41 -2.82 25.00
N LEU A 106 3.47 -3.41 25.54
CA LEU A 106 4.04 -4.66 25.02
C LEU A 106 3.06 -5.84 25.12
N LYS A 107 2.28 -5.90 26.20
CA LYS A 107 1.22 -6.91 26.36
C LYS A 107 0.11 -6.70 25.34
N GLN A 108 -0.31 -5.46 25.11
CA GLN A 108 -1.31 -5.11 24.10
C GLN A 108 -0.82 -5.50 22.69
N PHE A 109 0.45 -5.20 22.36
CA PHE A 109 1.07 -5.63 21.12
C PHE A 109 1.08 -7.16 20.94
N MET A 110 1.45 -7.91 21.99
CA MET A 110 1.43 -9.38 21.97
C MET A 110 0.03 -9.94 21.70
N PHE A 111 -1.02 -9.35 22.27
CA PHE A 111 -2.39 -9.76 22.01
C PHE A 111 -2.89 -9.33 20.64
N PHE A 112 -2.52 -8.12 20.20
CA PHE A 112 -2.87 -7.61 18.88
C PHE A 112 -2.34 -8.52 17.78
N GLN A 113 -1.04 -8.85 17.78
CA GLN A 113 -0.47 -9.68 16.71
C GLN A 113 -1.12 -11.07 16.64
N ASP A 114 -1.47 -11.65 17.79
CA ASP A 114 -2.14 -12.96 17.87
C ASP A 114 -3.58 -12.88 17.32
N ALA A 115 -4.32 -11.84 17.70
CA ALA A 115 -5.66 -11.61 17.17
C ALA A 115 -5.64 -11.31 15.67
N ALA A 116 -4.66 -10.54 15.19
CA ALA A 116 -4.49 -10.22 13.78
C ALA A 116 -4.13 -11.47 12.95
N ILE A 117 -3.23 -12.33 13.44
CA ILE A 117 -2.92 -13.62 12.80
C ILE A 117 -4.18 -14.48 12.73
N ARG A 118 -4.89 -14.65 13.86
CA ARG A 118 -6.12 -15.47 13.89
C ARG A 118 -7.15 -14.98 12.88
N ARG A 119 -7.41 -13.67 12.84
CA ARG A 119 -8.36 -13.09 11.88
C ARG A 119 -7.91 -13.29 10.44
N PHE A 120 -6.62 -13.10 10.13
CA PHE A 120 -6.09 -13.32 8.80
C PHE A 120 -6.20 -14.79 8.37
N VAL A 121 -5.88 -15.72 9.27
CA VAL A 121 -5.95 -17.17 9.05
C VAL A 121 -7.40 -17.63 8.86
N GLU A 122 -8.35 -17.11 9.64
CA GLU A 122 -9.79 -17.34 9.43
C GLU A 122 -10.23 -16.92 8.03
N GLU A 123 -9.72 -15.79 7.55
CA GLU A 123 -10.05 -15.29 6.23
C GLU A 123 -9.41 -16.11 5.11
N VAL A 124 -8.13 -16.48 5.24
CA VAL A 124 -7.48 -17.41 4.31
C VAL A 124 -8.24 -18.73 4.26
N LYS A 125 -8.68 -19.26 5.41
CA LYS A 125 -9.47 -20.49 5.48
C LYS A 125 -10.80 -20.35 4.74
N ARG A 126 -11.49 -19.21 4.91
CA ARG A 126 -12.75 -18.93 4.22
C ARG A 126 -12.57 -18.91 2.70
N LEU A 127 -11.50 -18.29 2.21
CA LEU A 127 -11.20 -18.12 0.79
C LEU A 127 -10.59 -19.36 0.13
N ALA A 128 -9.86 -20.19 0.89
CA ALA A 128 -9.18 -21.38 0.39
C ALA A 128 -10.08 -22.63 0.27
N HIS A 129 -11.28 -22.62 0.86
CA HIS A 129 -12.14 -23.81 0.96
C HIS A 129 -12.50 -24.40 -0.43
N LYS A 130 -12.15 -25.69 -0.66
CA LYS A 130 -12.31 -26.40 -1.94
C LYS A 130 -13.74 -26.53 -2.47
N ASP A 131 -14.76 -26.51 -1.60
CA ASP A 131 -16.17 -26.49 -2.02
C ASP A 131 -16.60 -25.13 -2.58
N GLN A 132 -15.78 -24.10 -2.35
CA GLN A 132 -15.90 -22.76 -2.92
C GLN A 132 -14.89 -22.52 -4.04
N LYS A 133 -14.52 -23.54 -4.84
CA LYS A 133 -13.66 -23.42 -6.05
C LYS A 133 -14.09 -22.37 -7.10
N ASN A 134 -15.19 -21.66 -6.87
CA ASN A 134 -15.70 -20.55 -7.67
C ASN A 134 -15.68 -19.20 -6.93
N PHE A 135 -15.07 -19.08 -5.73
CA PHE A 135 -14.96 -17.80 -5.04
C PHE A 135 -14.10 -16.86 -5.89
N PHE A 136 -14.56 -15.61 -6.03
CA PHE A 136 -13.86 -14.58 -6.78
C PHE A 136 -13.27 -13.64 -5.73
N VAL A 137 -11.94 -13.50 -5.75
CA VAL A 137 -11.24 -12.56 -4.87
C VAL A 137 -10.84 -11.37 -5.73
N ASN A 138 -11.46 -10.22 -5.50
CA ASN A 138 -11.19 -9.04 -6.30
C ASN A 138 -9.77 -8.49 -6.03
N GLN A 139 -9.27 -7.67 -6.95
CA GLN A 139 -7.91 -7.13 -6.86
C GLN A 139 -7.68 -6.34 -5.55
N ALA A 140 -8.65 -5.52 -5.14
CA ALA A 140 -8.53 -4.72 -3.92
C ALA A 140 -8.37 -5.61 -2.66
N TYR A 141 -9.05 -6.76 -2.64
CA TYR A 141 -8.98 -7.76 -1.58
C TYR A 141 -7.61 -8.43 -1.54
N LEU A 142 -7.08 -8.84 -2.70
CA LEU A 142 -5.72 -9.40 -2.81
C LEU A 142 -4.65 -8.40 -2.32
N VAL A 143 -4.80 -7.12 -2.66
CA VAL A 143 -3.90 -6.05 -2.18
C VAL A 143 -3.99 -5.91 -0.66
N THR A 144 -5.18 -5.91 -0.07
CA THR A 144 -5.35 -5.82 1.39
C THR A 144 -4.78 -7.04 2.12
N LEU A 145 -4.98 -8.25 1.60
CA LEU A 145 -4.35 -9.45 2.13
C LEU A 145 -2.82 -9.39 2.02
N GLY A 146 -2.29 -8.88 0.90
CA GLY A 146 -0.86 -8.60 0.75
C GLY A 146 -0.35 -7.60 1.79
N LYS A 147 -1.07 -6.49 2.01
CA LYS A 147 -0.71 -5.51 3.06
C LYS A 147 -0.70 -6.14 4.46
N MET A 148 -1.60 -7.07 4.76
CA MET A 148 -1.57 -7.84 6.03
C MET A 148 -0.31 -8.70 6.12
N ILE A 149 0.07 -9.39 5.05
CA ILE A 149 1.32 -10.17 4.97
C ILE A 149 2.55 -9.27 5.22
N LYS A 150 2.61 -8.09 4.58
CA LYS A 150 3.66 -7.08 4.84
C LYS A 150 3.66 -6.65 6.32
N MET A 151 2.50 -6.36 6.90
CA MET A 151 2.37 -5.94 8.30
C MET A 151 2.98 -6.96 9.26
N PHE A 152 2.72 -8.26 9.04
CA PHE A 152 3.32 -9.31 9.88
C PHE A 152 4.85 -9.37 9.73
N ALA A 153 5.38 -9.24 8.50
CA ALA A 153 6.82 -9.15 8.28
C ALA A 153 7.44 -7.95 9.01
N LEU A 154 6.82 -6.77 8.86
CA LEU A 154 7.24 -5.53 9.49
C LEU A 154 7.28 -5.67 11.02
N LEU A 155 6.17 -6.07 11.64
CA LEU A 155 6.08 -6.18 13.10
C LEU A 155 7.08 -7.18 13.68
N ASP A 156 7.35 -8.26 12.95
CA ASP A 156 8.32 -9.27 13.38
C ASP A 156 9.76 -8.76 13.26
N GLU A 157 10.15 -8.14 12.13
CA GLU A 157 11.48 -7.51 11.98
C GLU A 157 11.71 -6.42 13.04
N MET A 158 10.73 -5.53 13.23
CA MET A 158 10.78 -4.46 14.23
C MET A 158 10.99 -5.00 15.65
N LYS A 159 10.24 -6.05 16.01
CA LYS A 159 10.38 -6.73 17.30
C LYS A 159 11.78 -7.33 17.44
N ASN A 160 12.27 -8.00 16.41
CA ASN A 160 13.54 -8.72 16.43
C ASN A 160 14.75 -7.78 16.52
N MET A 161 14.67 -6.59 15.91
CA MET A 161 15.74 -5.57 15.96
C MET A 161 15.81 -4.80 17.28
N LYS A 162 14.70 -4.70 18.03
CA LYS A 162 14.61 -3.82 19.21
C LYS A 162 14.96 -4.52 20.53
N ALA A 163 16.27 -4.68 20.78
CA ALA A 163 16.77 -5.19 22.07
C ALA A 163 16.32 -4.37 23.29
N SER A 164 16.13 -3.06 23.13
CA SER A 164 15.66 -2.14 24.18
C SER A 164 14.38 -2.61 24.86
N MET A 165 13.40 -3.09 24.09
CA MET A 165 12.12 -3.55 24.65
C MET A 165 12.29 -4.77 25.53
N LYS A 166 13.08 -5.75 25.06
CA LYS A 166 13.39 -6.96 25.82
C LYS A 166 14.11 -6.63 27.12
N ASN A 167 15.02 -5.67 27.09
CA ASN A 167 15.78 -5.24 28.27
C ASN A 167 14.90 -4.47 29.26
N ASP A 168 14.05 -3.56 28.78
CA ASP A 168 13.12 -2.80 29.61
C ASP A 168 12.12 -3.74 30.29
N TYR A 169 11.54 -4.68 29.54
CA TYR A 169 10.65 -5.70 30.10
C TYR A 169 11.35 -6.60 31.13
N SER A 170 12.61 -6.96 30.89
CA SER A 170 13.40 -7.78 31.82
C SER A 170 13.69 -7.03 33.12
N ASN A 171 13.93 -5.72 33.08
CA ASN A 171 14.09 -4.90 34.28
C ASN A 171 12.78 -4.74 35.04
N TYR A 172 11.66 -4.52 34.35
CA TYR A 172 10.34 -4.51 34.97
C TYR A 172 10.05 -5.83 35.71
N LYS A 173 10.29 -6.97 35.06
CA LYS A 173 10.10 -8.31 35.65
C LYS A 173 10.88 -8.51 36.95
N ARG A 174 12.07 -7.91 37.11
CA ARG A 174 12.86 -7.98 38.35
C ARG A 174 12.24 -7.19 39.51
N CYS A 175 11.40 -6.21 39.20
CA CYS A 175 10.77 -5.33 40.19
C CYS A 175 9.40 -5.85 40.66
N VAL A 176 8.78 -6.79 39.92
CA VAL A 176 7.43 -7.28 40.17
C VAL A 176 7.46 -8.66 40.83
N HIS A 177 6.66 -8.83 41.89
CA HIS A 177 6.53 -10.09 42.61
C HIS A 177 5.59 -11.09 41.90
N VAL A 178 5.68 -12.36 42.35
CA VAL A 178 5.24 -13.63 41.74
C VAL A 178 3.74 -13.74 41.36
N ASN A 179 2.87 -12.80 41.75
CA ASN A 179 1.42 -12.96 41.60
C ASN A 179 0.86 -12.79 40.16
N PHE A 180 1.69 -12.42 39.17
CA PHE A 180 1.29 -12.21 37.77
C PHE A 180 1.96 -13.20 36.77
N LEU A 181 2.39 -14.38 37.25
CA LEU A 181 3.30 -15.29 36.54
C LEU A 181 2.89 -15.69 35.12
N SER A 182 1.62 -16.00 34.84
CA SER A 182 1.23 -16.60 33.55
C SER A 182 1.40 -15.62 32.38
N ILE A 183 0.83 -14.42 32.51
CA ILE A 183 0.93 -13.37 31.49
C ILE A 183 2.37 -12.84 31.41
N ILE A 184 3.06 -12.71 32.55
CA ILE A 184 4.47 -12.29 32.56
C ILE A 184 5.37 -13.31 31.84
N ARG A 185 5.10 -14.62 32.03
CA ARG A 185 5.83 -15.68 31.34
C ARG A 185 5.56 -15.66 29.82
N ALA A 186 4.31 -15.51 29.40
CA ALA A 186 3.95 -15.46 27.98
C ALA A 186 4.65 -14.30 27.25
N ALA A 187 4.58 -13.09 27.79
CA ALA A 187 5.27 -11.92 27.21
C ALA A 187 6.80 -12.08 27.23
N HIS A 188 7.37 -12.71 28.25
CA HIS A 188 8.81 -12.99 28.28
C HIS A 188 9.24 -13.94 27.15
N ILE A 189 8.48 -15.02 26.91
CA ILE A 189 8.75 -15.97 25.81
C ILE A 189 8.59 -15.28 24.46
N PHE A 190 7.51 -14.50 24.29
CA PHE A 190 7.25 -13.74 23.06
C PHE A 190 8.40 -12.79 22.72
N LEU A 191 8.90 -12.00 23.68
CA LEU A 191 10.02 -11.08 23.47
C LEU A 191 11.36 -11.80 23.27
N ALA A 192 11.52 -13.01 23.80
CA ALA A 192 12.77 -13.77 23.70
C ALA A 192 12.91 -14.56 22.40
N LYS A 193 11.81 -15.14 21.87
CA LYS A 193 11.82 -15.95 20.66
C LYS A 193 11.93 -15.05 19.43
N GLN A 194 13.00 -15.23 18.65
CA GLN A 194 13.15 -14.60 17.34
C GLN A 194 12.12 -15.19 16.37
N LYS A 195 11.65 -14.40 15.40
CA LYS A 195 10.74 -14.87 14.33
C LYS A 195 9.37 -15.39 14.79
N ILE A 196 8.97 -15.14 16.03
CA ILE A 196 7.75 -15.74 16.58
C ILE A 196 6.48 -15.38 15.80
N ILE A 197 6.34 -14.16 15.28
CA ILE A 197 5.13 -13.75 14.57
C ILE A 197 5.07 -14.46 13.21
N ARG A 198 6.17 -14.48 12.45
CA ARG A 198 6.22 -15.14 11.14
C ARG A 198 6.10 -16.67 11.25
N ASP A 199 6.72 -17.27 12.27
CA ASP A 199 6.65 -18.72 12.50
C ASP A 199 5.22 -19.13 12.86
N THR A 200 4.57 -18.38 13.76
CA THR A 200 3.17 -18.64 14.18
C THR A 200 2.20 -18.49 13.00
N LEU A 201 2.39 -17.44 12.18
CA LEU A 201 1.60 -17.24 10.97
C LEU A 201 1.78 -18.43 10.00
N LYS A 202 3.02 -18.82 9.74
CA LYS A 202 3.35 -19.91 8.83
C LYS A 202 2.76 -21.24 9.29
N GLU A 203 2.93 -21.60 10.57
CA GLU A 203 2.34 -22.81 11.16
C GLU A 203 0.80 -22.82 11.03
N SER A 204 0.17 -21.68 11.26
CA SER A 204 -1.30 -21.55 11.17
C SER A 204 -1.81 -21.67 9.73
N LEU A 205 -1.06 -21.17 8.74
CA LEU A 205 -1.43 -21.25 7.32
C LEU A 205 -1.29 -22.67 6.77
N ILE A 206 -0.23 -23.40 7.14
CA ILE A 206 -0.01 -24.79 6.68
C ILE A 206 -1.16 -25.72 7.09
N ALA A 207 -1.86 -25.41 8.18
CA ALA A 207 -3.02 -26.17 8.64
C ALA A 207 -4.29 -25.99 7.77
N ILE A 208 -4.29 -25.04 6.84
CA ILE A 208 -5.43 -24.74 5.95
C ILE A 208 -5.24 -25.45 4.62
N ASP A 209 -6.22 -26.26 4.22
CA ASP A 209 -6.22 -26.88 2.89
C ASP A 209 -6.47 -25.82 1.80
N GLY A 210 -5.60 -25.74 0.80
CA GLY A 210 -5.70 -24.81 -0.33
C GLY A 210 -5.15 -23.40 -0.08
N TYR A 211 -4.50 -23.14 1.07
CA TYR A 211 -3.91 -21.83 1.37
C TYR A 211 -2.89 -21.38 0.30
N GLU A 212 -2.21 -22.34 -0.33
CA GLU A 212 -1.21 -22.10 -1.34
C GLU A 212 -1.80 -21.44 -2.60
N ASP A 213 -3.05 -21.75 -2.95
CA ASP A 213 -3.71 -21.21 -4.13
C ASP A 213 -3.91 -19.70 -3.99
N LEU A 214 -4.38 -19.27 -2.82
CA LEU A 214 -4.58 -17.86 -2.49
C LEU A 214 -3.26 -17.09 -2.41
N LEU A 215 -2.22 -17.66 -1.78
CA LEU A 215 -0.90 -17.01 -1.73
C LEU A 215 -0.27 -16.86 -3.13
N ILE A 216 -0.45 -17.83 -4.01
CA ILE A 216 -0.01 -17.73 -5.41
C ILE A 216 -0.75 -16.60 -6.14
N GLU A 217 -2.05 -16.44 -5.91
CA GLU A 217 -2.84 -15.35 -6.49
C GLU A 217 -2.37 -13.97 -5.99
N ILE A 218 -2.07 -13.84 -4.69
CA ILE A 218 -1.50 -12.62 -4.10
C ILE A 218 -0.13 -12.30 -4.72
N ILE A 219 0.73 -13.31 -4.93
CA ILE A 219 2.04 -13.15 -5.59
C ILE A 219 1.86 -12.67 -7.02
N HIS A 220 0.97 -13.30 -7.79
CA HIS A 220 0.71 -12.91 -9.18
C HIS A 220 0.19 -11.49 -9.29
N ASN A 221 -0.80 -11.11 -8.46
CA ASN A 221 -1.33 -9.75 -8.44
C ASN A 221 -0.22 -8.74 -8.10
N SER A 222 0.58 -8.99 -7.06
CA SER A 222 1.68 -8.10 -6.67
C SER A 222 2.74 -7.97 -7.76
N ALA A 223 3.11 -9.07 -8.41
CA ALA A 223 4.09 -9.07 -9.50
C ALA A 223 3.55 -8.38 -10.77
N GLN A 224 2.25 -8.49 -11.04
CA GLN A 224 1.60 -7.77 -12.14
C GLN A 224 1.50 -6.27 -11.87
N MET A 225 1.14 -5.88 -10.64
CA MET A 225 1.07 -4.46 -10.26
C MET A 225 2.44 -3.81 -10.27
N TYR A 226 3.49 -4.50 -9.80
CA TYR A 226 4.87 -4.02 -9.86
C TYR A 226 5.32 -3.77 -11.31
N GLU A 227 5.20 -4.76 -12.20
CA GLU A 227 5.65 -4.62 -13.60
C GLU A 227 4.92 -3.52 -14.37
N ASN A 228 3.61 -3.40 -14.16
CA ASN A 228 2.80 -2.41 -14.85
C ASN A 228 2.85 -1.03 -14.16
N LYS A 229 3.68 -0.86 -13.13
CA LYS A 229 3.80 0.36 -12.32
C LYS A 229 2.46 0.86 -11.78
N VAL A 230 1.61 -0.07 -11.35
CA VAL A 230 0.27 0.20 -10.80
C VAL A 230 0.42 0.45 -9.30
N TYR A 231 0.90 1.64 -8.97
CA TYR A 231 1.06 2.18 -7.62
C TYR A 231 1.20 3.70 -7.70
N ILE A 232 0.91 4.41 -6.61
CA ILE A 232 1.06 5.87 -6.55
C ILE A 232 2.01 6.27 -5.41
N LEU A 233 1.89 5.67 -4.23
CA LEU A 233 2.78 6.00 -3.13
C LEU A 233 4.10 5.23 -3.25
N PRO A 234 5.26 5.82 -2.94
CA PRO A 234 6.56 5.15 -3.13
C PRO A 234 6.67 3.84 -2.36
N GLU A 235 6.09 3.80 -1.16
CA GLU A 235 6.03 2.60 -0.31
C GLU A 235 5.21 1.45 -0.91
N GLU A 236 4.31 1.72 -1.85
CA GLU A 236 3.47 0.68 -2.49
C GLU A 236 4.32 -0.18 -3.45
N LYS A 237 5.28 0.43 -4.17
CA LYS A 237 6.27 -0.32 -4.95
C LYS A 237 6.98 -1.34 -4.07
N HIS A 238 7.52 -0.87 -2.94
CA HIS A 238 8.23 -1.69 -1.96
C HIS A 238 7.32 -2.75 -1.32
N THR A 239 6.05 -2.40 -1.10
CA THR A 239 5.02 -3.32 -0.60
C THR A 239 4.82 -4.52 -1.54
N HIS A 240 4.78 -4.32 -2.85
CA HIS A 240 4.65 -5.45 -3.78
C HIS A 240 5.84 -6.42 -3.69
N VAL A 241 7.06 -5.90 -3.59
CA VAL A 241 8.29 -6.71 -3.55
C VAL A 241 8.36 -7.52 -2.25
N ILE A 242 8.07 -6.90 -1.10
CA ILE A 242 8.06 -7.63 0.18
C ILE A 242 6.92 -8.65 0.25
N VAL A 243 5.75 -8.36 -0.33
CA VAL A 243 4.63 -9.31 -0.40
C VAL A 243 5.01 -10.52 -1.23
N ILE A 244 5.68 -10.34 -2.37
CA ILE A 244 6.21 -11.45 -3.18
C ILE A 244 7.17 -12.31 -2.35
N ALA A 245 8.20 -11.70 -1.79
CA ALA A 245 9.25 -12.43 -1.06
C ALA A 245 8.71 -13.16 0.17
N PHE A 246 7.91 -12.48 1.00
CA PHE A 246 7.41 -13.06 2.22
C PHE A 246 6.32 -14.11 1.98
N SER A 247 5.48 -13.94 0.95
CA SER A 247 4.52 -14.98 0.55
C SER A 247 5.22 -16.24 0.04
N LEU A 248 6.32 -16.13 -0.71
CA LEU A 248 7.15 -17.28 -1.10
C LEU A 248 7.73 -18.00 0.12
N TYR A 249 8.15 -17.25 1.14
CA TYR A 249 8.61 -17.81 2.40
C TYR A 249 7.50 -18.53 3.19
N LEU A 250 6.28 -17.99 3.19
CA LEU A 250 5.12 -18.61 3.84
C LEU A 250 4.66 -19.87 3.10
N LEU A 251 4.77 -19.90 1.77
CA LEU A 251 4.46 -21.07 0.94
C LEU A 251 5.39 -22.25 1.25
N ASP A 252 6.69 -21.99 1.35
CA ASP A 252 7.67 -23.08 1.48
C ASP A 252 7.71 -23.68 2.88
N SER A 253 7.18 -24.89 3.04
CA SER A 253 7.21 -25.58 4.33
C SER A 253 7.73 -27.00 4.18
N GLY A 254 8.65 -27.41 5.06
CA GLY A 254 9.23 -28.76 5.04
C GLY A 254 8.21 -29.88 5.28
N LEU A 255 7.04 -29.56 5.87
CA LEU A 255 5.89 -30.44 6.11
C LEU A 255 4.73 -30.22 5.13
N GLY A 256 4.80 -29.21 4.25
CA GLY A 256 3.73 -28.83 3.32
C GLY A 256 4.23 -28.76 1.88
N VAL A 257 3.96 -27.65 1.18
CA VAL A 257 4.33 -27.53 -0.23
C VAL A 257 5.76 -27.01 -0.38
N CYS A 258 6.53 -27.70 -1.22
CA CYS A 258 7.87 -27.31 -1.62
C CYS A 258 7.78 -26.26 -2.74
N LEU A 259 8.53 -25.15 -2.65
CA LEU A 259 8.60 -24.14 -3.72
C LEU A 259 8.88 -24.77 -5.09
N ASN A 260 9.75 -25.78 -5.15
CA ASN A 260 10.07 -26.47 -6.40
C ASN A 260 8.86 -27.19 -7.04
N LYS A 261 7.86 -27.61 -6.24
CA LYS A 261 6.62 -28.21 -6.75
C LYS A 261 5.64 -27.15 -7.27
N ILE A 262 5.52 -26.02 -6.57
CA ILE A 262 4.67 -24.89 -6.97
C ILE A 262 5.31 -24.05 -8.08
N ALA A 263 6.62 -24.15 -8.31
CA ALA A 263 7.34 -23.37 -9.31
C ALA A 263 6.74 -23.44 -10.73
N LYS A 264 5.99 -24.48 -11.07
CA LYS A 264 5.26 -24.55 -12.37
C LYS A 264 4.05 -23.62 -12.45
N ARG A 265 3.51 -23.21 -11.31
CA ARG A 265 2.37 -22.29 -11.17
C ARG A 265 2.81 -20.84 -10.98
N LEU A 266 4.09 -20.60 -10.74
CA LEU A 266 4.70 -19.29 -10.56
C LEU A 266 5.68 -19.01 -11.69
N ASN A 267 5.79 -17.76 -12.13
CA ASN A 267 6.86 -17.38 -13.07
C ASN A 267 8.14 -17.01 -12.30
N ILE A 268 8.91 -18.02 -11.87
CA ILE A 268 10.12 -17.81 -11.05
C ILE A 268 11.13 -16.86 -11.72
N GLY A 269 11.35 -16.97 -13.03
CA GLY A 269 12.28 -16.07 -13.74
C GLY A 269 11.84 -14.60 -13.70
N LYS A 270 10.53 -14.34 -13.72
CA LYS A 270 9.99 -12.99 -13.51
C LYS A 270 10.19 -12.53 -12.07
N LEU A 271 9.91 -13.39 -11.08
CA LEU A 271 10.08 -13.04 -9.67
C LEU A 271 11.55 -12.76 -9.32
N ASP A 272 12.47 -13.55 -9.87
CA ASP A 272 13.91 -13.38 -9.74
C ASP A 272 14.37 -12.00 -10.25
N ARG A 273 13.86 -11.59 -11.41
CA ARG A 273 14.14 -10.25 -11.95
C ARG A 273 13.60 -9.14 -11.04
N ILE A 274 12.35 -9.24 -10.58
CA ILE A 274 11.74 -8.24 -9.68
C ILE A 274 12.57 -8.07 -8.40
N LEU A 275 12.98 -9.19 -7.80
CA LEU A 275 13.77 -9.19 -6.56
C LEU A 275 15.20 -8.69 -6.78
N LYS A 276 15.75 -8.86 -7.99
CA LYS A 276 17.05 -8.27 -8.36
C LYS A 276 16.95 -6.78 -8.69
N GLU A 277 15.87 -6.35 -9.31
CA GLU A 277 15.62 -4.93 -9.60
C GLU A 277 15.38 -4.12 -8.32
N CYS A 278 14.80 -4.73 -7.29
CA CYS A 278 14.56 -4.13 -5.98
C CYS A 278 15.15 -5.01 -4.88
N GLU A 279 16.48 -4.96 -4.74
CA GLU A 279 17.24 -5.78 -3.78
C GLU A 279 16.98 -5.39 -2.32
N VAL A 280 16.61 -4.13 -2.09
CA VAL A 280 16.42 -3.57 -0.74
C VAL A 280 15.07 -2.89 -0.66
N VAL A 281 14.25 -3.27 0.30
CA VAL A 281 12.95 -2.65 0.56
C VAL A 281 13.00 -1.86 1.86
N ASN A 282 12.48 -0.63 1.83
CA ASN A 282 12.16 0.12 3.03
C ASN A 282 10.94 -0.50 3.71
N LEU A 283 11.12 -1.01 4.93
CA LEU A 283 10.01 -1.54 5.72
C LEU A 283 9.35 -0.45 6.54
N PHE A 284 10.16 0.34 7.26
CA PHE A 284 9.68 1.43 8.11
C PHE A 284 10.84 2.34 8.57
N GLY A 285 10.75 3.64 8.31
CA GLY A 285 11.81 4.59 8.70
C GLY A 285 13.15 4.24 8.06
N ASP A 286 14.21 4.16 8.85
CA ASP A 286 15.55 3.71 8.41
C ASP A 286 15.69 2.17 8.35
N MET A 287 14.64 1.41 8.69
CA MET A 287 14.68 -0.04 8.64
C MET A 287 14.43 -0.56 7.22
N SER A 288 15.44 -1.22 6.66
CA SER A 288 15.35 -1.91 5.39
C SER A 288 15.55 -3.42 5.54
N VAL A 289 15.12 -4.17 4.53
CA VAL A 289 15.34 -5.62 4.43
C VAL A 289 15.73 -5.98 3.01
N GLU A 290 16.58 -6.99 2.86
CA GLU A 290 16.81 -7.67 1.57
C GLU A 290 15.67 -8.67 1.35
N PRO A 291 14.72 -8.45 0.43
CA PRO A 291 13.57 -9.35 0.26
C PRO A 291 14.02 -10.77 -0.12
N PHE A 292 15.08 -10.92 -0.91
CA PHE A 292 15.62 -12.22 -1.29
C PHE A 292 16.15 -13.04 -0.10
N SER A 293 16.47 -12.40 1.05
CA SER A 293 16.85 -13.11 2.27
C SER A 293 15.75 -14.05 2.79
N TYR A 294 14.47 -13.72 2.56
CA TYR A 294 13.35 -14.60 2.91
C TYR A 294 13.40 -15.90 2.11
N ILE A 295 13.74 -15.81 0.82
CA ILE A 295 13.83 -16.96 -0.08
C ILE A 295 15.04 -17.82 0.27
N ARG A 296 16.20 -17.21 0.59
CA ARG A 296 17.38 -17.95 1.06
C ARG A 296 17.13 -18.77 2.34
N GLN A 297 16.16 -18.36 3.16
CA GLN A 297 15.77 -19.03 4.40
C GLN A 297 14.71 -20.12 4.22
N THR A 298 14.25 -20.35 2.99
CA THR A 298 13.28 -21.41 2.69
C THR A 298 13.95 -22.79 2.75
N ALA A 299 13.19 -23.82 3.14
CA ALA A 299 13.70 -25.18 3.29
C ALA A 299 14.05 -25.83 1.94
N SER A 300 13.40 -25.41 0.87
CA SER A 300 13.63 -25.93 -0.49
C SER A 300 14.43 -25.00 -1.41
N PHE A 301 15.15 -24.03 -0.82
CA PHE A 301 15.96 -23.08 -1.56
C PHE A 301 16.98 -23.78 -2.49
N ASP A 302 16.91 -23.46 -3.77
CA ASP A 302 17.84 -23.91 -4.80
C ASP A 302 18.42 -22.66 -5.52
N PRO A 303 19.70 -22.30 -5.30
CA PRO A 303 20.32 -21.14 -5.93
C PRO A 303 20.23 -21.14 -7.46
N SER A 304 20.21 -22.32 -8.10
CA SER A 304 20.18 -22.44 -9.56
C SER A 304 18.87 -21.93 -10.18
N LYS A 305 17.80 -21.82 -9.38
CA LYS A 305 16.50 -21.27 -9.80
C LYS A 305 16.45 -19.75 -9.79
N TRP A 306 17.44 -19.08 -9.20
CA TRP A 306 17.48 -17.64 -8.98
C TRP A 306 18.78 -17.03 -9.52
N PRO A 307 19.09 -17.19 -10.82
CA PRO A 307 20.37 -16.74 -11.39
C PRO A 307 20.60 -15.23 -11.27
N GLU A 308 19.56 -14.40 -11.39
CA GLU A 308 19.69 -12.93 -11.32
C GLU A 308 20.02 -12.50 -9.88
N CYS A 309 19.28 -12.98 -8.89
CA CYS A 309 19.51 -12.68 -7.47
C CYS A 309 20.83 -13.24 -6.93
N ASN A 310 21.35 -14.32 -7.51
CA ASN A 310 22.68 -14.87 -7.16
C ASN A 310 23.82 -14.31 -8.03
N SER A 311 23.52 -13.44 -9.00
CA SER A 311 24.55 -12.81 -9.83
C SER A 311 25.33 -11.74 -9.04
N ALA A 312 26.61 -11.58 -9.39
CA ALA A 312 27.46 -10.50 -8.87
C ALA A 312 27.12 -9.12 -9.48
N LYS A 313 26.15 -9.04 -10.39
CA LYS A 313 25.74 -7.80 -11.02
C LYS A 313 25.13 -6.88 -9.96
N VAL A 314 25.61 -5.64 -9.86
CA VAL A 314 25.02 -4.64 -8.96
C VAL A 314 23.64 -4.23 -9.48
N SER A 315 22.64 -4.16 -8.60
CA SER A 315 21.32 -3.68 -8.98
C SER A 315 21.35 -2.20 -9.37
N GLY A 316 20.50 -1.82 -10.32
CA GLY A 316 20.27 -0.42 -10.68
C GLY A 316 19.47 0.36 -9.64
N GLN A 317 18.98 -0.29 -8.56
CA GLN A 317 18.14 0.35 -7.55
C GLN A 317 18.79 1.58 -6.91
N GLY A 318 20.09 1.52 -6.62
CA GLY A 318 20.83 2.61 -5.99
C GLY A 318 21.26 3.75 -6.94
N VAL A 319 20.94 3.66 -8.23
CA VAL A 319 21.40 4.61 -9.24
C VAL A 319 20.43 5.77 -9.36
N ILE A 320 20.94 6.99 -9.18
CA ILE A 320 20.17 8.21 -9.37
C ILE A 320 20.19 8.63 -10.86
N LEU A 321 19.03 8.67 -11.50
CA LEU A 321 18.84 9.26 -12.83
C LEU A 321 19.00 10.77 -12.77
N THR A 322 19.85 11.32 -13.64
CA THR A 322 20.17 12.76 -13.72
C THR A 322 19.29 13.54 -14.69
N HIS A 323 18.55 12.86 -15.57
CA HIS A 323 17.65 13.49 -16.54
C HIS A 323 16.22 13.00 -16.34
N MET A 324 15.34 13.92 -15.99
CA MET A 324 13.91 13.66 -15.79
C MET A 324 13.07 14.68 -16.54
N GLU A 325 11.93 14.24 -17.01
CA GLU A 325 10.96 15.09 -17.69
C GLU A 325 10.24 16.01 -16.69
N TYR A 326 10.80 17.20 -16.49
CA TYR A 326 10.28 18.23 -15.58
C TYR A 326 9.66 19.40 -16.34
N THR A 327 10.33 19.87 -17.39
CA THR A 327 9.98 21.10 -18.12
C THR A 327 8.61 21.06 -18.78
N SER A 328 8.21 19.91 -19.37
CA SER A 328 6.89 19.79 -20.00
C SER A 328 5.78 19.89 -18.96
N LEU A 329 5.92 19.20 -17.83
CA LEU A 329 4.91 19.20 -16.78
C LEU A 329 4.75 20.59 -16.16
N THR A 330 5.86 21.27 -15.84
CA THR A 330 5.78 22.61 -15.24
C THR A 330 5.24 23.65 -16.21
N SER A 331 5.54 23.53 -17.51
CA SER A 331 4.95 24.38 -18.54
C SER A 331 3.43 24.22 -18.60
N ASP A 332 2.93 22.97 -18.60
CA ASP A 332 1.49 22.68 -18.57
C ASP A 332 0.81 23.23 -17.31
N LEU A 333 1.44 23.03 -16.14
CA LEU A 333 0.95 23.53 -14.84
C LEU A 333 0.88 25.07 -14.82
N ALA A 334 1.91 25.74 -15.32
CA ALA A 334 1.95 27.19 -15.41
C ALA A 334 0.88 27.73 -16.36
N TRP A 335 0.70 27.10 -17.51
CA TRP A 335 -0.33 27.46 -18.49
C TRP A 335 -1.74 27.36 -17.90
N HIS A 336 -2.05 26.27 -17.19
CA HIS A 336 -3.34 26.10 -16.53
C HIS A 336 -3.54 27.06 -15.35
N THR A 337 -2.46 27.42 -14.63
CA THR A 337 -2.50 28.43 -13.57
C THR A 337 -2.92 29.79 -14.11
N ASN A 338 -2.28 30.23 -15.19
CA ASN A 338 -2.58 31.51 -15.84
C ASN A 338 -3.97 31.52 -16.48
N THR A 339 -4.39 30.40 -17.08
CA THR A 339 -5.72 30.29 -17.68
C THR A 339 -6.83 30.35 -16.63
N THR A 340 -6.59 29.76 -15.46
CA THR A 340 -7.57 29.74 -14.36
C THR A 340 -7.72 31.12 -13.71
N SER A 341 -6.65 31.90 -13.58
CA SER A 341 -6.71 33.23 -12.95
C SER A 341 -7.51 34.25 -13.76
N ILE A 342 -7.61 34.08 -15.08
CA ILE A 342 -8.37 34.97 -15.99
C ILE A 342 -9.76 34.43 -16.35
N ARG A 343 -10.15 33.24 -15.86
CA ARG A 343 -11.36 32.56 -16.29
C ARG A 343 -12.61 33.14 -15.62
N LEU A 344 -13.60 33.49 -16.45
CA LEU A 344 -14.92 34.00 -16.02
C LEU A 344 -16.07 33.00 -16.22
N ASN A 345 -15.90 32.01 -17.11
CA ASN A 345 -16.94 31.05 -17.49
C ASN A 345 -16.74 29.66 -16.86
N GLU A 346 -17.80 28.86 -16.79
CA GLU A 346 -17.71 27.45 -16.36
C GLU A 346 -16.89 26.61 -17.36
N ARG A 347 -16.19 25.58 -16.83
CA ARG A 347 -15.38 24.65 -17.62
C ARG A 347 -16.25 23.65 -18.38
N SER A 348 -15.94 23.46 -19.65
CA SER A 348 -16.49 22.39 -20.48
C SER A 348 -16.07 21.00 -19.99
N ALA A 349 -16.77 19.97 -20.46
CA ALA A 349 -16.45 18.58 -20.11
C ALA A 349 -15.06 18.13 -20.66
N LYS A 350 -14.56 18.79 -21.71
CA LYS A 350 -13.22 18.53 -22.27
C LYS A 350 -12.14 19.15 -21.37
N GLU A 351 -12.30 20.41 -20.98
CA GLU A 351 -11.35 21.10 -20.09
C GLU A 351 -11.26 20.43 -18.70
N ASN A 352 -12.38 19.89 -18.19
CA ASN A 352 -12.35 19.11 -16.95
C ASN A 352 -11.59 17.78 -17.11
N GLN A 353 -11.64 17.16 -18.29
CA GLN A 353 -10.84 15.97 -18.57
C GLN A 353 -9.35 16.31 -18.66
N GLU A 354 -8.99 17.39 -19.34
CA GLU A 354 -7.60 17.85 -19.45
C GLU A 354 -6.99 18.13 -18.07
N LEU A 355 -7.74 18.77 -17.16
CA LEU A 355 -7.30 19.00 -15.79
C LEU A 355 -7.23 17.71 -14.96
N TYR A 356 -8.13 16.75 -15.17
CA TYR A 356 -8.04 15.43 -14.55
C TYR A 356 -6.77 14.69 -15.01
N ASP A 357 -6.49 14.69 -16.32
CA ASP A 357 -5.32 14.03 -16.90
C ASP A 357 -4.03 14.69 -16.40
N LEU A 358 -4.01 16.03 -16.28
CA LEU A 358 -2.89 16.77 -15.70
C LEU A 358 -2.68 16.46 -14.22
N ALA A 359 -3.75 16.36 -13.43
CA ALA A 359 -3.67 15.98 -12.02
C ALA A 359 -3.09 14.57 -11.84
N LEU A 360 -3.58 13.60 -12.62
CA LEU A 360 -3.07 12.23 -12.61
C LEU A 360 -1.60 12.17 -13.04
N ARG A 361 -1.26 12.87 -14.13
CA ARG A 361 0.12 12.97 -14.61
C ARG A 361 1.03 13.57 -13.54
N GLY A 362 0.61 14.65 -12.89
CA GLY A 362 1.33 15.27 -11.77
C GLY A 362 1.59 14.29 -10.62
N LEU A 363 0.57 13.53 -10.20
CA LEU A 363 0.75 12.49 -9.18
C LEU A 363 1.73 11.39 -9.62
N GLN A 364 1.67 10.95 -10.87
CA GLN A 364 2.56 9.92 -11.41
C GLN A 364 4.01 10.39 -11.49
N TYR A 365 4.26 11.65 -11.86
CA TYR A 365 5.60 12.25 -11.82
C TYR A 365 6.14 12.35 -10.40
N LEU A 366 5.35 12.89 -9.47
CA LEU A 366 5.71 12.94 -8.05
C LEU A 366 6.03 11.54 -7.50
N SER A 367 5.24 10.54 -7.87
CA SER A 367 5.46 9.13 -7.53
C SER A 367 6.81 8.62 -8.06
N GLY A 368 7.06 8.76 -9.36
CA GLY A 368 8.29 8.27 -9.99
C GLY A 368 9.55 8.89 -9.39
N TRP A 369 9.54 10.20 -9.17
CA TRP A 369 10.65 10.91 -8.56
C TRP A 369 10.88 10.50 -7.10
N SER A 370 9.79 10.39 -6.32
CA SER A 370 9.87 10.00 -4.91
C SER A 370 10.32 8.55 -4.73
N VAL A 371 9.91 7.64 -5.64
CA VAL A 371 10.41 6.26 -5.70
C VAL A 371 11.92 6.24 -5.91
N GLN A 372 12.45 7.07 -6.81
CA GLN A 372 13.89 7.11 -7.06
C GLN A 372 14.68 7.59 -5.84
N VAL A 373 14.17 8.60 -5.13
CA VAL A 373 14.76 9.07 -3.87
C VAL A 373 14.75 7.94 -2.84
N LEU A 374 13.60 7.29 -2.63
CA LEU A 374 13.44 6.21 -1.66
C LEU A 374 14.31 4.98 -1.97
N ASP A 375 14.38 4.58 -3.25
CA ASP A 375 15.20 3.45 -3.71
C ASP A 375 16.69 3.73 -3.51
N THR A 376 17.14 4.91 -3.95
CA THR A 376 18.55 5.33 -3.81
C THR A 376 18.95 5.35 -2.33
N PHE A 377 18.13 5.96 -1.49
CA PHE A 377 18.36 6.01 -0.05
C PHE A 377 18.40 4.61 0.58
N SER A 378 17.38 3.79 0.33
CA SER A 378 17.27 2.46 0.94
C SER A 378 18.43 1.56 0.53
N TRP A 379 18.79 1.60 -0.75
CA TRP A 379 19.90 0.81 -1.27
C TRP A 379 21.24 1.25 -0.67
N LYS A 380 21.52 2.56 -0.61
CA LYS A 380 22.75 3.10 -0.01
C LYS A 380 22.82 2.82 1.49
N LEU A 381 21.70 2.90 2.21
CA LEU A 381 21.66 2.60 3.64
C LEU A 381 22.07 1.13 3.94
N ALA A 382 21.66 0.20 3.09
CA ALA A 382 22.02 -1.22 3.20
C ALA A 382 23.44 -1.53 2.70
N HIS A 383 24.00 -0.71 1.80
CA HIS A 383 25.31 -0.92 1.17
C HIS A 383 26.29 0.17 1.57
N CYS A 384 26.86 0.04 2.77
CA CYS A 384 27.81 1.00 3.34
C CYS A 384 29.02 1.25 2.45
N ALA A 385 29.51 2.50 2.44
CA ALA A 385 30.79 2.83 1.84
C ALA A 385 31.94 2.08 2.52
N SER A 386 32.96 1.78 1.71
CA SER A 386 34.21 1.15 2.15
C SER A 386 35.40 1.95 1.60
N GLY A 387 36.60 1.66 2.10
CA GLY A 387 37.84 2.27 1.57
C GLY A 387 38.11 1.98 0.09
N PHE A 388 37.41 0.99 -0.50
CA PHE A 388 37.45 0.70 -1.93
C PHE A 388 36.48 1.56 -2.75
N THR A 389 35.32 1.90 -2.19
CA THR A 389 34.29 2.69 -2.89
C THR A 389 34.47 4.19 -2.66
N ASN A 390 35.03 4.58 -1.52
CA ASN A 390 35.38 5.97 -1.20
C ASN A 390 36.68 6.00 -0.37
N HIS A 391 37.77 6.47 -0.98
CA HIS A 391 39.08 6.57 -0.32
C HIS A 391 39.11 7.58 0.83
N GLU A 392 38.19 8.54 0.89
CA GLU A 392 38.06 9.53 1.97
C GLU A 392 37.33 8.96 3.19
N CYS A 393 36.76 7.76 3.10
CA CYS A 393 36.02 7.12 4.19
C CYS A 393 37.00 6.62 5.29
N PRO A 394 36.91 7.15 6.54
CA PRO A 394 37.74 6.69 7.63
C PRO A 394 37.49 5.22 7.98
N LYS A 395 38.54 4.49 8.37
CA LYS A 395 38.42 3.07 8.73
C LYS A 395 37.54 2.86 9.98
N ASP A 396 37.65 3.79 10.92
CA ASP A 396 36.94 3.86 12.20
C ASP A 396 35.56 4.53 12.12
N ALA A 397 35.14 5.03 10.96
CA ALA A 397 33.82 5.63 10.80
C ALA A 397 32.70 4.64 11.18
N GLU A 398 31.67 5.15 11.84
CA GLU A 398 30.53 4.34 12.25
C GLU A 398 29.74 3.86 11.03
N ASN A 399 29.02 2.74 11.16
CA ASN A 399 28.25 2.17 10.05
C ASN A 399 27.24 3.17 9.47
N TYR A 400 26.62 4.00 10.31
CA TYR A 400 25.68 5.01 9.84
C TYR A 400 26.36 6.12 9.01
N GLU A 401 27.55 6.56 9.41
CA GLU A 401 28.34 7.52 8.61
C GLU A 401 28.79 6.93 7.28
N LYS A 402 29.22 5.65 7.31
CA LYS A 402 29.58 4.90 6.10
C LYS A 402 28.40 4.72 5.16
N ALA A 403 27.19 4.55 5.68
CA ALA A 403 25.97 4.40 4.90
C ALA A 403 25.43 5.72 4.33
N THR A 404 25.73 6.85 4.99
CA THR A 404 25.20 8.18 4.64
C THR A 404 26.32 9.11 4.16
N ARG A 405 26.99 9.82 5.08
CA ARG A 405 27.99 10.85 4.81
C ARG A 405 29.02 10.47 3.73
N TYR A 406 29.51 9.24 3.77
CA TYR A 406 30.58 8.76 2.88
C TYR A 406 30.07 7.98 1.66
N ASN A 407 28.75 7.80 1.51
CA ASN A 407 28.17 6.93 0.48
C ASN A 407 27.59 7.67 -0.73
N TYR A 408 27.67 9.01 -0.73
CA TYR A 408 27.23 9.85 -1.83
C TYR A 408 28.38 10.71 -2.35
N ASN A 409 28.64 10.62 -3.65
CA ASN A 409 29.57 11.53 -4.33
C ASN A 409 28.91 12.90 -4.56
N SER A 410 29.67 13.88 -5.08
CA SER A 410 29.14 15.23 -5.25
C SER A 410 27.99 15.30 -6.28
N GLU A 411 28.10 14.57 -7.38
CA GLU A 411 27.08 14.52 -8.44
C GLU A 411 25.77 13.89 -7.93
N GLU A 412 25.87 12.79 -7.18
CA GLU A 412 24.72 12.12 -6.56
C GLU A 412 24.01 13.04 -5.56
N ARG A 413 24.77 13.83 -4.78
CA ARG A 413 24.19 14.82 -3.86
C ARG A 413 23.47 15.93 -4.60
N PHE A 414 24.06 16.46 -5.68
CA PHE A 414 23.41 17.48 -6.50
C PHE A 414 22.13 16.95 -7.15
N ALA A 415 22.19 15.77 -7.78
CA ALA A 415 21.02 15.13 -8.39
C ALA A 415 19.91 14.86 -7.36
N MET A 416 20.26 14.45 -6.14
CA MET A 416 19.29 14.26 -5.06
C MET A 416 18.59 15.57 -4.68
N ILE A 417 19.35 16.66 -4.55
CA ILE A 417 18.81 17.99 -4.25
C ILE A 417 17.91 18.47 -5.38
N GLU A 418 18.31 18.28 -6.64
CA GLU A 418 17.52 18.63 -7.81
C GLU A 418 16.18 17.89 -7.81
N ILE A 419 16.18 16.57 -7.63
CA ILE A 419 14.96 15.76 -7.61
C ILE A 419 14.03 16.19 -6.47
N ILE A 420 14.55 16.38 -5.26
CA ILE A 420 13.75 16.85 -4.12
C ILE A 420 13.17 18.23 -4.41
N SER A 421 13.94 19.12 -5.05
CA SER A 421 13.48 20.46 -5.42
C SER A 421 12.37 20.40 -6.49
N MET A 422 12.51 19.53 -7.50
CA MET A 422 11.47 19.29 -8.51
C MET A 422 10.18 18.79 -7.87
N ILE A 423 10.26 17.82 -6.96
CA ILE A 423 9.12 17.27 -6.23
C ILE A 423 8.39 18.40 -5.47
N LYS A 424 9.12 19.19 -4.67
CA LYS A 424 8.55 20.30 -3.90
C LYS A 424 7.94 21.38 -4.79
N SER A 425 8.59 21.72 -5.90
CA SER A 425 8.11 22.70 -6.88
C SER A 425 6.79 22.27 -7.52
N VAL A 426 6.76 21.07 -8.13
CA VAL A 426 5.54 20.55 -8.79
C VAL A 426 4.41 20.40 -7.79
N GLN A 427 4.71 19.91 -6.59
CA GLN A 427 3.71 19.76 -5.55
C GLN A 427 3.09 21.10 -5.14
N THR A 428 3.91 22.15 -4.98
CA THR A 428 3.43 23.51 -4.69
C THR A 428 2.50 24.01 -5.80
N GLN A 429 2.88 23.80 -7.07
CA GLN A 429 2.06 24.18 -8.22
C GLN A 429 0.74 23.40 -8.29
N LEU A 430 0.77 22.09 -8.00
CA LEU A 430 -0.44 21.26 -7.95
C LEU A 430 -1.40 21.70 -6.84
N LEU A 431 -0.88 22.03 -5.66
CA LEU A 431 -1.69 22.52 -4.53
C LEU A 431 -2.26 23.92 -4.77
N ARG A 432 -1.57 24.77 -5.54
CA ARG A 432 -2.08 26.11 -5.91
C ARG A 432 -3.42 26.05 -6.66
N LEU A 433 -3.66 24.99 -7.43
CA LEU A 433 -4.89 24.76 -8.18
C LEU A 433 -5.77 23.65 -7.59
N GLU A 434 -5.60 23.33 -6.30
CA GLU A 434 -6.30 22.23 -5.60
C GLU A 434 -7.82 22.26 -5.80
N ALA A 435 -8.46 23.42 -5.64
CA ALA A 435 -9.91 23.56 -5.82
C ALA A 435 -10.34 23.25 -7.26
N CYS A 436 -9.56 23.70 -8.24
CA CYS A 436 -9.83 23.45 -9.65
C CYS A 436 -9.68 21.97 -9.98
N TYR A 437 -8.61 21.32 -9.50
CA TYR A 437 -8.42 19.88 -9.68
C TYR A 437 -9.52 19.08 -9.00
N SER A 438 -9.87 19.40 -7.75
CA SER A 438 -10.91 18.68 -7.00
C SER A 438 -12.26 18.67 -7.74
N GLU A 439 -12.68 19.82 -8.27
CA GLU A 439 -13.91 19.89 -9.07
C GLU A 439 -13.78 19.13 -10.40
N ALA A 440 -12.67 19.32 -11.14
CA ALA A 440 -12.46 18.65 -12.41
C ALA A 440 -12.44 17.12 -12.25
N ILE A 441 -11.76 16.63 -11.21
CA ILE A 441 -11.70 15.22 -10.86
C ILE A 441 -13.10 14.70 -10.54
N GLY A 442 -13.84 15.36 -9.65
CA GLY A 442 -15.18 14.94 -9.28
C GLY A 442 -16.12 14.82 -10.48
N ARG A 443 -16.06 15.77 -11.42
CA ARG A 443 -16.85 15.75 -12.66
C ARG A 443 -16.41 14.64 -13.62
N SER A 444 -15.11 14.50 -13.87
CA SER A 444 -14.56 13.52 -14.81
C SER A 444 -14.79 12.08 -14.32
N VAL A 445 -14.54 11.81 -13.03
CA VAL A 445 -14.83 10.53 -12.39
C VAL A 445 -16.32 10.19 -12.46
N TYR A 446 -17.19 11.15 -12.12
CA TYR A 446 -18.64 10.94 -12.21
C TYR A 446 -19.08 10.58 -13.64
N ARG A 447 -18.60 11.35 -14.63
CA ARG A 447 -18.92 11.14 -16.04
C ARG A 447 -18.46 9.76 -16.52
N GLU A 448 -17.23 9.36 -16.20
CA GLU A 448 -16.68 8.07 -16.61
C GLU A 448 -17.42 6.90 -15.93
N LEU A 449 -17.80 7.05 -14.66
CA LEU A 449 -18.66 6.09 -13.96
C LEU A 449 -20.04 5.96 -14.63
N GLN A 450 -20.71 7.07 -14.95
CA GLN A 450 -22.01 7.00 -15.63
C GLN A 450 -21.88 6.43 -17.06
N ALA A 451 -20.78 6.71 -17.75
CA ALA A 451 -20.53 6.19 -19.09
C ALA A 451 -20.46 4.66 -19.12
N ILE A 452 -19.89 4.00 -18.10
CA ILE A 452 -19.92 2.54 -18.01
C ILE A 452 -21.29 2.04 -17.51
N VAL A 453 -21.81 2.60 -16.42
CA VAL A 453 -23.01 2.10 -15.71
C VAL A 453 -24.28 2.23 -16.57
N VAL A 454 -24.46 3.38 -17.21
CA VAL A 454 -25.66 3.73 -17.99
C VAL A 454 -25.40 3.70 -19.49
N GLY A 455 -24.16 3.90 -19.94
CA GLY A 455 -23.82 3.81 -21.36
C GLY A 455 -23.54 2.37 -21.81
N GLN A 456 -22.34 1.89 -21.50
CA GLN A 456 -21.78 0.67 -22.09
C GLN A 456 -22.52 -0.61 -21.69
N LEU A 457 -23.04 -0.70 -20.46
CA LEU A 457 -23.71 -1.91 -19.96
C LEU A 457 -25.17 -2.06 -20.42
N SER A 458 -25.73 -1.04 -21.06
CA SER A 458 -27.17 -0.99 -21.38
C SER A 458 -27.57 -1.90 -22.54
N ALA A 459 -26.78 -1.93 -23.60
CA ALA A 459 -27.03 -2.86 -24.70
C ALA A 459 -26.82 -4.34 -24.27
N PRO A 460 -25.75 -4.70 -23.52
CA PRO A 460 -25.63 -6.01 -22.89
C PRO A 460 -26.82 -6.40 -22.01
N LEU A 461 -27.34 -5.47 -21.19
CA LEU A 461 -28.50 -5.72 -20.33
C LEU A 461 -29.75 -6.10 -21.14
N LEU A 462 -30.08 -5.30 -22.17
CA LEU A 462 -31.24 -5.56 -23.03
C LEU A 462 -31.14 -6.91 -23.76
N LYS A 463 -29.93 -7.31 -24.16
CA LYS A 463 -29.67 -8.63 -24.75
C LYS A 463 -29.81 -9.75 -23.72
N ALA A 464 -29.32 -9.54 -22.49
CA ALA A 464 -29.34 -10.53 -21.42
C ALA A 464 -30.76 -10.81 -20.91
N GLN A 465 -31.60 -9.78 -20.77
CA GLN A 465 -32.99 -9.92 -20.30
C GLN A 465 -33.88 -10.77 -21.21
N LYS A 466 -33.55 -10.84 -22.52
CA LYS A 466 -34.32 -11.63 -23.50
C LYS A 466 -34.07 -13.13 -23.40
N LYS A 467 -33.05 -13.58 -22.67
CA LYS A 467 -32.60 -14.97 -22.66
C LYS A 467 -32.45 -15.49 -21.24
N LYS A 468 -33.19 -16.55 -20.88
CA LYS A 468 -33.15 -17.17 -19.53
C LYS A 468 -31.73 -17.61 -19.12
N GLU A 469 -30.92 -18.08 -20.07
CA GLU A 469 -29.52 -18.49 -19.84
C GLU A 469 -28.62 -17.34 -19.36
N ARG A 470 -28.97 -16.08 -19.65
CA ARG A 470 -28.16 -14.88 -19.33
C ARG A 470 -28.61 -14.14 -18.06
N ILE A 471 -29.43 -14.79 -17.23
CA ILE A 471 -30.04 -14.16 -16.06
C ILE A 471 -28.99 -13.67 -15.04
N MET A 472 -27.84 -14.35 -14.94
CA MET A 472 -26.75 -13.93 -14.05
C MET A 472 -26.10 -12.63 -14.53
N LEU A 473 -25.82 -12.51 -15.83
CA LEU A 473 -25.29 -11.29 -16.43
C LEU A 473 -26.28 -10.13 -16.25
N ALA A 474 -27.58 -10.35 -16.50
CA ALA A 474 -28.61 -9.34 -16.32
C ALA A 474 -28.68 -8.86 -14.85
N ARG A 475 -28.65 -9.78 -13.88
CA ARG A 475 -28.64 -9.46 -12.45
C ARG A 475 -27.41 -8.65 -12.04
N LEU A 476 -26.24 -9.00 -12.56
CA LEU A 476 -24.99 -8.31 -12.24
C LEU A 476 -24.98 -6.88 -12.79
N ILE A 477 -25.45 -6.68 -14.03
CA ILE A 477 -25.57 -5.32 -14.60
C ILE A 477 -26.59 -4.49 -13.82
N LEU A 478 -27.75 -5.07 -13.47
CA LEU A 478 -28.76 -4.37 -12.66
C LEU A 478 -28.22 -4.02 -11.27
N ALA A 479 -27.38 -4.86 -10.67
CA ALA A 479 -26.70 -4.58 -9.41
C ALA A 479 -25.72 -3.39 -9.53
N ILE A 480 -24.93 -3.35 -10.60
CA ILE A 480 -24.03 -2.22 -10.92
C ILE A 480 -24.85 -0.92 -11.05
N GLN A 481 -25.96 -0.98 -11.80
CA GLN A 481 -26.85 0.16 -11.96
C GLN A 481 -27.50 0.58 -10.65
N ALA A 482 -28.01 -0.34 -9.83
CA ALA A 482 -28.59 -0.01 -8.53
C ALA A 482 -27.58 0.62 -7.55
N THR A 483 -26.29 0.32 -7.71
CA THR A 483 -25.23 0.84 -6.82
C THR A 483 -24.84 2.29 -7.15
N SER A 484 -24.89 2.68 -8.43
CA SER A 484 -24.29 3.94 -8.89
C SER A 484 -25.07 4.72 -9.94
N ASN A 485 -26.23 4.23 -10.40
CA ASN A 485 -27.11 4.98 -11.27
C ASN A 485 -27.87 6.03 -10.44
N ASN A 486 -27.67 7.30 -10.77
CA ASN A 486 -28.31 8.42 -10.09
C ASN A 486 -29.60 8.88 -10.80
N ASN A 487 -30.06 8.17 -11.83
CA ASN A 487 -31.30 8.49 -12.53
C ASN A 487 -32.47 7.74 -11.88
N ASP A 488 -33.52 8.47 -11.48
CA ASP A 488 -34.75 7.96 -10.83
C ASP A 488 -35.65 7.07 -11.73
N SER A 489 -35.13 6.50 -12.82
CA SER A 489 -35.91 5.67 -13.75
C SER A 489 -35.83 4.19 -13.36
N PRO A 490 -36.90 3.57 -12.80
CA PRO A 490 -36.89 2.16 -12.37
C PRO A 490 -37.05 1.19 -13.54
N THR A 491 -37.33 1.71 -14.73
CA THR A 491 -37.58 0.97 -15.96
C THR A 491 -36.40 1.17 -16.89
N GLY A 492 -35.72 0.08 -17.28
CA GLY A 492 -34.53 0.06 -18.14
C GLY A 492 -34.69 0.61 -19.57
N SER A 493 -35.61 1.55 -19.80
CA SER A 493 -35.66 2.41 -20.98
C SER A 493 -34.79 3.65 -20.72
N ILE A 494 -33.56 3.61 -21.22
CA ILE A 494 -32.68 4.77 -21.26
C ILE A 494 -33.16 5.67 -22.39
N SER A 495 -33.86 6.75 -22.05
CA SER A 495 -34.12 7.83 -22.99
C SER A 495 -32.83 8.61 -23.22
N THR A 496 -32.64 9.16 -24.42
CA THR A 496 -31.52 10.05 -24.79
C THR A 496 -31.33 11.24 -23.86
N SER A 497 -32.32 11.58 -23.02
CA SER A 497 -32.24 12.57 -21.95
C SER A 497 -31.35 12.17 -20.76
N SER A 498 -31.07 10.88 -20.51
CA SER A 498 -30.25 10.43 -19.38
C SER A 498 -28.75 10.68 -19.58
N ILE A 499 -28.30 10.81 -20.84
CA ILE A 499 -26.93 11.21 -21.20
C ILE A 499 -26.70 12.70 -20.87
N PHE A 500 -27.76 13.51 -20.79
CA PHE A 500 -27.65 14.94 -20.51
C PHE A 500 -27.44 15.27 -19.01
N ASP A 501 -27.71 14.35 -18.08
CA ASP A 501 -27.51 14.59 -16.64
C ASP A 501 -26.09 14.20 -16.15
N SER A 502 -25.29 13.52 -16.99
CA SER A 502 -23.95 13.05 -16.64
C SER A 502 -22.92 14.18 -16.44
N ASN A 503 -23.23 15.40 -16.86
CA ASN A 503 -22.33 16.56 -16.73
C ASN A 503 -22.65 17.47 -15.53
N LYS A 504 -23.74 17.21 -14.78
CA LYS A 504 -24.19 18.12 -13.71
C LYS A 504 -23.50 17.90 -12.37
N ARG A 505 -23.18 16.65 -12.00
CA ARG A 505 -22.64 16.35 -10.66
C ARG A 505 -21.13 16.51 -10.61
N ARG A 506 -20.65 17.08 -9.50
CA ARG A 506 -19.22 17.37 -9.22
C ARG A 506 -18.64 16.40 -8.17
N VAL A 507 -19.28 15.24 -7.98
CA VAL A 507 -19.04 14.34 -6.83
C VAL A 507 -18.69 12.95 -7.33
N GLY A 508 -17.56 12.42 -6.84
CA GLY A 508 -17.15 11.04 -7.11
C GLY A 508 -17.99 10.01 -6.32
N PRO A 509 -17.87 8.70 -6.65
CA PRO A 509 -18.52 7.65 -5.88
C PRO A 509 -17.98 7.57 -4.45
N SER A 510 -18.78 7.02 -3.52
CA SER A 510 -18.25 6.59 -2.23
C SER A 510 -17.26 5.43 -2.41
N SER A 511 -16.37 5.23 -1.43
CA SER A 511 -15.48 4.06 -1.36
C SER A 511 -16.22 2.73 -1.58
N SER A 512 -17.39 2.57 -0.92
CA SER A 512 -18.28 1.42 -1.09
C SER A 512 -18.78 1.28 -2.52
N GLN A 513 -19.30 2.36 -3.12
CA GLN A 513 -19.82 2.32 -4.51
C GLN A 513 -18.72 1.92 -5.49
N LEU A 514 -17.54 2.54 -5.39
CA LEU A 514 -16.42 2.25 -6.27
C LEU A 514 -15.95 0.81 -6.13
N TYR A 515 -15.77 0.34 -4.89
CA TYR A 515 -15.38 -1.03 -4.60
C TYR A 515 -16.39 -2.04 -5.19
N LEU A 516 -17.68 -1.83 -4.98
CA LEU A 516 -18.73 -2.71 -5.48
C LEU A 516 -18.77 -2.76 -7.02
N VAL A 517 -18.78 -1.59 -7.67
CA VAL A 517 -18.80 -1.51 -9.14
C VAL A 517 -17.57 -2.18 -9.73
N ARG A 518 -16.37 -1.89 -9.21
CA ARG A 518 -15.14 -2.54 -9.65
C ARG A 518 -15.19 -4.05 -9.44
N THR A 519 -15.61 -4.52 -8.27
CA THR A 519 -15.75 -5.95 -7.96
C THR A 519 -16.66 -6.66 -8.95
N MET A 520 -17.83 -6.09 -9.23
CA MET A 520 -18.78 -6.67 -10.16
C MET A 520 -18.28 -6.65 -11.61
N LEU A 521 -17.55 -5.61 -12.01
CA LEU A 521 -16.93 -5.51 -13.33
C LEU A 521 -15.75 -6.47 -13.50
N GLU A 522 -14.88 -6.60 -12.49
CA GLU A 522 -13.79 -7.58 -12.48
C GLU A 522 -14.37 -9.02 -12.61
N LEU A 523 -15.45 -9.33 -11.90
CA LEU A 523 -16.17 -10.60 -12.03
C LEU A 523 -16.69 -10.87 -13.46
N MET A 524 -17.05 -9.83 -14.22
CA MET A 524 -17.52 -9.97 -15.61
C MET A 524 -16.40 -10.30 -16.59
N VAL A 525 -15.17 -9.86 -16.31
CA VAL A 525 -14.01 -10.03 -17.21
C VAL A 525 -13.06 -11.15 -16.76
N GLU A 526 -13.20 -11.66 -15.54
CA GLU A 526 -12.43 -12.77 -14.99
C GLU A 526 -12.42 -14.00 -15.92
N GLN A 527 -11.23 -14.59 -16.13
CA GLN A 527 -11.06 -15.75 -17.02
C GLN A 527 -11.03 -17.11 -16.29
N VAL A 528 -11.09 -17.12 -14.95
CA VAL A 528 -10.86 -18.33 -14.14
C VAL A 528 -12.19 -18.97 -13.70
N SER A 529 -12.36 -20.27 -14.00
CA SER A 529 -13.54 -21.15 -13.77
C SER A 529 -14.55 -21.29 -14.94
N SER A 530 -15.11 -22.51 -15.07
CA SER A 530 -16.03 -22.91 -16.15
C SER A 530 -17.34 -22.13 -16.19
N THR A 531 -17.83 -21.64 -15.04
CA THR A 531 -19.05 -20.83 -14.94
C THR A 531 -18.78 -19.33 -15.19
N LYS A 532 -17.62 -18.80 -14.76
CA LYS A 532 -17.24 -17.38 -14.99
C LYS A 532 -16.85 -17.12 -16.44
N GLN A 533 -16.28 -18.10 -17.13
CA GLN A 533 -16.04 -18.04 -18.58
C GLN A 533 -17.33 -17.82 -19.40
N MET A 534 -18.51 -18.21 -18.89
CA MET A 534 -19.77 -17.98 -19.61
C MET A 534 -20.14 -16.50 -19.66
N ILE A 535 -19.99 -15.76 -18.54
CA ILE A 535 -20.34 -14.33 -18.47
C ILE A 535 -19.47 -13.51 -19.43
N ARG A 536 -18.14 -13.74 -19.42
CA ARG A 536 -17.22 -13.05 -20.34
C ARG A 536 -17.56 -13.32 -21.81
N LYS A 537 -17.91 -14.56 -22.16
CA LYS A 537 -18.28 -14.96 -23.54
C LYS A 537 -19.59 -14.34 -24.03
N GLU A 538 -20.43 -13.85 -23.12
CA GLU A 538 -21.70 -13.19 -23.46
C GLU A 538 -21.55 -11.70 -23.80
N LEU A 539 -20.39 -11.11 -23.50
CA LEU A 539 -20.06 -9.71 -23.76
C LEU A 539 -19.33 -9.58 -25.10
N ASP A 540 -19.62 -8.49 -25.82
CA ASP A 540 -18.87 -8.16 -27.04
C ASP A 540 -17.53 -7.52 -26.72
N THR A 541 -16.61 -7.55 -27.70
CA THR A 541 -15.23 -7.05 -27.55
C THR A 541 -15.20 -5.56 -27.15
N ALA A 542 -16.15 -4.77 -27.63
CA ALA A 542 -16.24 -3.35 -27.29
C ALA A 542 -16.57 -3.16 -25.81
N THR A 543 -17.56 -3.89 -25.28
CA THR A 543 -17.91 -3.85 -23.85
C THR A 543 -16.74 -4.34 -23.00
N LEU A 544 -16.10 -5.44 -23.37
CA LEU A 544 -14.93 -5.97 -22.65
C LEU A 544 -13.80 -4.94 -22.58
N SER A 545 -13.46 -4.32 -23.72
CA SER A 545 -12.44 -3.27 -23.75
C SER A 545 -12.82 -2.05 -22.92
N ALA A 546 -14.10 -1.67 -22.89
CA ALA A 546 -14.57 -0.56 -22.06
C ALA A 546 -14.45 -0.87 -20.55
N ILE A 547 -14.78 -2.11 -20.15
CA ILE A 547 -14.61 -2.56 -18.77
C ILE A 547 -13.13 -2.58 -18.38
N ASP A 548 -12.25 -3.12 -19.23
CA ASP A 548 -10.82 -3.18 -18.96
C ASP A 548 -10.21 -1.76 -18.82
N THR A 549 -10.61 -0.81 -19.68
CA THR A 549 -10.20 0.60 -19.56
C THR A 549 -10.72 1.22 -18.28
N PHE A 550 -12.00 1.02 -17.94
CA PHE A 550 -12.58 1.52 -16.70
C PHE A 550 -11.83 1.00 -15.47
N LEU A 551 -11.52 -0.30 -15.42
CA LEU A 551 -10.81 -0.91 -14.29
C LEU A 551 -9.38 -0.36 -14.16
N LYS A 552 -8.70 -0.08 -15.27
CA LYS A 552 -7.38 0.57 -15.26
C LYS A 552 -7.44 2.01 -14.76
N HIS A 553 -8.40 2.81 -15.23
CA HIS A 553 -8.49 4.22 -14.83
C HIS A 553 -8.99 4.37 -13.39
N SER A 554 -10.02 3.60 -13.02
CA SER A 554 -10.64 3.68 -11.69
C SER A 554 -9.76 3.17 -10.55
N PHE A 555 -8.62 2.53 -10.86
CA PHE A 555 -7.57 2.26 -9.87
C PHE A 555 -7.03 3.56 -9.25
N TYR A 556 -6.90 4.63 -10.06
CA TYR A 556 -6.33 5.90 -9.62
C TYR A 556 -7.32 6.80 -8.90
N TRP A 557 -8.62 6.50 -8.96
CA TRP A 557 -9.67 7.37 -8.43
C TRP A 557 -9.60 7.59 -6.92
N PRO A 558 -9.31 6.61 -6.06
CA PRO A 558 -9.12 6.88 -4.63
C PRO A 558 -8.02 7.91 -4.38
N TYR A 559 -6.92 7.85 -5.16
CA TYR A 559 -5.82 8.81 -5.03
C TYR A 559 -6.20 10.21 -5.52
N LEU A 560 -6.94 10.29 -6.62
CA LEU A 560 -7.41 11.55 -7.22
C LEU A 560 -8.55 12.19 -6.42
N LEU A 561 -9.49 11.41 -5.89
CA LEU A 561 -10.57 11.94 -5.05
C LEU A 561 -10.02 12.45 -3.70
N ASN A 562 -8.93 11.85 -3.22
CA ASN A 562 -8.12 12.39 -2.12
C ASN A 562 -6.86 13.11 -2.62
N PHE A 563 -6.98 13.92 -3.69
CA PHE A 563 -5.82 14.55 -4.36
C PHE A 563 -4.91 15.30 -3.38
N SER A 564 -5.48 16.22 -2.61
CA SER A 564 -4.75 17.05 -1.64
C SER A 564 -3.98 16.22 -0.62
N GLY A 565 -4.64 15.21 -0.03
CA GLY A 565 -4.01 14.30 0.93
C GLY A 565 -2.82 13.59 0.31
N ASN A 566 -2.97 13.02 -0.88
CA ASN A 566 -1.89 12.28 -1.55
C ASN A 566 -0.75 13.18 -2.02
N VAL A 567 -1.05 14.34 -2.61
CA VAL A 567 -0.05 15.33 -3.02
C VAL A 567 0.84 15.71 -1.83
N LYS A 568 0.25 15.90 -0.64
CA LYS A 568 0.97 16.25 0.60
C LYS A 568 1.92 15.15 1.08
N VAL A 569 1.60 13.87 0.85
CA VAL A 569 2.43 12.73 1.28
C VAL A 569 3.79 12.71 0.56
N PHE A 570 3.89 13.21 -0.67
CA PHE A 570 5.16 13.19 -1.43
C PHE A 570 6.26 14.14 -0.88
N ILE A 571 5.97 15.08 0.04
CA ILE A 571 7.03 15.79 0.79
C ILE A 571 7.53 14.98 1.98
N ASN A 572 6.78 13.99 2.46
CA ASN A 572 7.11 13.28 3.72
C ASN A 572 8.27 12.28 3.55
N PHE A 573 9.38 12.75 3.00
CA PHE A 573 10.74 12.25 3.26
C PHE A 573 11.15 12.40 4.72
N ILE A 574 10.26 12.74 5.66
CA ILE A 574 10.52 12.77 7.10
C ILE A 574 11.03 11.39 7.60
N HIS A 575 10.77 10.33 6.85
CA HIS A 575 11.26 8.97 7.10
C HIS A 575 12.63 8.66 6.48
N LEU A 576 13.16 9.52 5.60
CA LEU A 576 14.54 9.50 5.09
C LEU A 576 15.40 10.44 5.95
#